data_AF-A0A8T7EIZ5-F1
#
_entry.id   AF-A0A8T7EIZ5-F1
#
_cell.length_a   1.000
_cell.length_b   1.000
_cell.length_c   1.000
_cell.angle_alpha   90.00
_cell.angle_beta   90.00
_cell.angle_gamma   90.00
#
_symmetry.space_group_name_H-M   'P 1'
#
loop_
_entity.id
_entity.type
_entity.pdbx_description
1 polymer ?
#
loop_
_entity_poly.entity_id
_entity_poly.type
_entity_poly.pdbx_seq_one_letter_code
_entity_poly.pdbx_strand_id
1 'polypeptide(L)'
;MSTQSPEPATTGEPLSDFIQVKWDEGFRMTDLAYGNDVWAAVMSQNSPYGRQTWKTSALFPGDTIQQKWDEDFRVTNLIYGNGLWLVALSQQSPYGRQAYKTAAGFPGDYIQQKQLVPIWLSCILC
;
A
#
# COMPACT_ATOMS: atom_id res chain seq x y z
N MET A 1 -5.94 26.95 -15.69
CA MET A 1 -5.91 25.53 -15.25
C MET A 1 -5.98 25.55 -13.74
N SER A 2 -7.19 25.38 -13.18
CA SER A 2 -7.41 25.53 -11.75
C SER A 2 -6.82 24.33 -11.02
N THR A 3 -5.73 24.57 -10.29
CA THR A 3 -5.21 23.64 -9.29
C THR A 3 -6.20 23.61 -8.14
N GLN A 4 -7.18 22.71 -8.21
CA GLN A 4 -8.03 22.40 -7.07
C GLN A 4 -7.15 21.64 -6.09
N SER A 5 -6.57 22.37 -5.14
CA SER A 5 -5.92 21.81 -3.96
C SER A 5 -6.92 20.84 -3.33
N PRO A 6 -6.55 19.59 -3.01
CA PRO A 6 -7.49 18.68 -2.37
C PRO A 6 -7.95 19.32 -1.06
N GLU A 7 -9.25 19.56 -0.93
CA GLU A 7 -9.85 20.02 0.30
C GLU A 7 -9.46 19.04 1.42
N PRO A 8 -9.02 19.54 2.60
CA PRO A 8 -8.69 18.66 3.71
C PRO A 8 -9.95 17.87 4.09
N ALA A 9 -9.87 16.54 4.00
CA ALA A 9 -10.96 15.65 4.37
C ALA A 9 -11.51 16.06 5.75
N THR A 10 -12.79 16.44 5.77
CA THR A 10 -13.48 17.03 6.91
C THR A 10 -13.37 16.11 8.12
N THR A 11 -12.89 16.65 9.25
CA THR A 11 -12.45 16.00 10.49
C THR A 11 -13.54 15.23 11.28
N GLY A 12 -14.40 14.45 10.65
CA GLY A 12 -15.45 13.70 11.35
C GLY A 12 -16.12 12.56 10.59
N GLU A 13 -15.81 12.36 9.31
CA GLU A 13 -16.35 11.23 8.56
C GLU A 13 -15.48 9.97 8.75
N PRO A 14 -16.09 8.77 8.89
CA PRO A 14 -15.33 7.55 8.96
C PRO A 14 -14.54 7.39 7.65
N LEU A 15 -13.24 7.07 7.77
CA LEU A 15 -12.31 6.94 6.65
C LEU A 15 -12.82 6.00 5.54
N SER A 16 -13.69 5.04 5.90
CA SER A 16 -14.34 4.13 4.97
C SER A 16 -15.13 4.85 3.88
N ASP A 17 -15.87 5.89 4.24
CA ASP A 17 -16.84 6.54 3.38
C ASP A 17 -16.09 7.45 2.40
N PHE A 18 -15.08 8.17 2.90
CA PHE A 18 -14.16 8.93 2.08
C PHE A 18 -13.49 8.08 1.00
N ILE A 19 -12.98 6.89 1.36
CA ILE A 19 -12.31 6.00 0.40
C ILE A 19 -13.27 5.54 -0.70
N GLN A 20 -14.51 5.18 -0.34
CA GLN A 20 -15.51 4.74 -1.32
C GLN A 20 -15.88 5.86 -2.29
N VAL A 21 -16.21 7.04 -1.77
CA VAL A 21 -16.55 8.22 -2.58
C VAL A 21 -15.40 8.57 -3.53
N LYS A 22 -14.16 8.55 -3.04
CA LYS A 22 -12.99 8.86 -3.87
C LYS A 22 -12.67 7.77 -4.90
N TRP A 23 -12.95 6.51 -4.61
CA TRP A 23 -12.85 5.45 -5.62
C TRP A 23 -13.85 5.62 -6.76
N ASP A 24 -15.08 6.05 -6.44
CA ASP A 24 -16.14 6.34 -7.43
C ASP A 24 -15.80 7.58 -8.27
N GLU A 25 -15.15 8.58 -7.67
CA GLU A 25 -14.59 9.75 -8.38
C GLU A 25 -13.35 9.40 -9.23
N GLY A 26 -12.90 8.14 -9.24
CA GLY A 26 -11.75 7.69 -10.02
C GLY A 26 -10.39 7.97 -9.38
N PHE A 27 -10.35 8.45 -8.15
CA PHE A 27 -9.10 8.51 -7.39
C PHE A 27 -8.68 7.11 -6.95
N ARG A 28 -7.39 6.96 -6.73
CA ARG A 28 -6.78 5.74 -6.20
C ARG A 28 -5.86 6.10 -5.06
N MET A 29 -5.88 5.27 -4.03
CA MET A 29 -5.05 5.41 -2.86
C MET A 29 -3.59 5.17 -3.21
N THR A 30 -2.76 6.17 -2.96
CA THR A 30 -1.32 6.17 -3.26
C THR A 30 -0.49 6.05 -2.01
N ASP A 31 -0.93 6.65 -0.90
CA ASP A 31 -0.21 6.63 0.37
C ASP A 31 -1.16 6.53 1.57
N LEU A 32 -0.67 5.93 2.65
CA LEU A 32 -1.38 5.77 3.91
C LEU A 32 -0.41 5.93 5.06
N ALA A 33 -0.80 6.72 6.06
CA ALA A 33 -0.02 6.93 7.26
C ALA A 33 -0.91 6.95 8.50
N TYR A 34 -0.31 6.57 9.62
CA TYR A 34 -0.92 6.75 10.94
C TYR A 34 0.10 7.43 11.86
N GLY A 35 -0.35 8.47 12.57
CA GLY A 35 0.46 9.17 13.55
C GLY A 35 -0.37 10.15 14.38
N ASN A 36 0.02 10.38 15.63
CA ASN A 36 -0.68 11.27 16.57
C ASN A 36 -2.19 11.01 16.65
N ASP A 37 -2.59 9.74 16.68
CA ASP A 37 -4.00 9.31 16.70
C ASP A 37 -4.85 9.75 15.50
N VAL A 38 -4.18 10.08 14.38
CA VAL A 38 -4.81 10.44 13.12
C VAL A 38 -4.44 9.43 12.04
N TRP A 39 -5.46 8.95 11.34
CA TRP A 39 -5.29 8.22 10.08
C TRP A 39 -5.26 9.22 8.93
N ALA A 40 -4.21 9.16 8.13
CA ALA A 40 -4.05 9.97 6.93
C ALA A 40 -4.02 9.06 5.71
N ALA A 41 -4.85 9.38 4.72
CA ALA A 41 -4.88 8.69 3.43
C ALA A 41 -4.68 9.71 2.32
N VAL A 42 -3.77 9.42 1.40
CA VAL A 42 -3.57 10.22 0.19
C VAL A 42 -4.09 9.43 -0.99
N MET A 43 -4.94 10.07 -1.79
CA MET A 43 -5.49 9.50 -3.00
C MET A 43 -5.17 10.43 -4.18
N SER A 44 -4.82 9.85 -5.32
CA SER A 44 -4.41 10.58 -6.52
C SER A 44 -5.20 10.10 -7.73
N GLN A 45 -5.55 11.02 -8.62
CA GLN A 45 -6.06 10.69 -9.96
C GLN A 45 -4.90 10.29 -10.88
N ASN A 46 -5.19 9.56 -11.96
CA ASN A 46 -4.21 9.06 -12.94
C ASN A 46 -3.11 8.15 -12.37
N SER A 47 -3.35 7.51 -11.22
CA SER A 47 -2.45 6.46 -10.76
C SER A 47 -2.51 5.26 -11.71
N PRO A 48 -1.44 4.47 -11.86
CA PRO A 48 -1.47 3.22 -12.61
C PRO A 48 -2.30 2.12 -11.92
N TYR A 49 -2.84 2.38 -10.71
CA TYR A 49 -3.56 1.39 -9.94
C TYR A 49 -4.97 1.16 -10.48
N GLY A 50 -5.31 -0.12 -10.64
CA GLY A 50 -6.64 -0.59 -11.01
C GLY A 50 -7.58 -0.63 -9.81
N ARG A 51 -8.34 -1.72 -9.71
CA ARG A 51 -9.25 -1.96 -8.58
C ARG A 51 -8.47 -2.03 -7.27
N GLN A 52 -8.95 -1.33 -6.24
CA GLN A 52 -8.33 -1.34 -4.92
C GLN A 52 -9.25 -1.96 -3.86
N THR A 53 -8.64 -2.50 -2.83
CA THR A 53 -9.31 -3.00 -1.63
C THR A 53 -8.45 -2.68 -0.42
N TRP A 54 -9.08 -2.41 0.72
CA TRP A 54 -8.40 -2.23 1.98
C TRP A 54 -9.04 -3.13 3.04
N LYS A 55 -8.24 -3.54 4.03
CA LYS A 55 -8.72 -4.31 5.17
C LYS A 55 -8.01 -3.87 6.43
N THR A 56 -8.77 -3.76 7.51
CA THR A 56 -8.25 -3.54 8.86
C THR A 56 -8.38 -4.81 9.70
N SER A 57 -7.39 -5.09 10.56
CA SER A 57 -7.42 -6.22 11.49
C SER A 57 -6.53 -5.98 12.70
N ALA A 58 -6.89 -6.49 13.87
CA ALA A 58 -6.03 -6.41 15.06
C ALA A 58 -4.78 -7.30 14.96
N LEU A 59 -4.88 -8.41 14.20
CA LEU A 59 -3.77 -9.32 13.94
C LEU A 59 -3.22 -9.06 12.54
N PHE A 60 -1.97 -9.44 12.32
CA PHE A 60 -1.34 -9.29 11.00
C PHE A 60 -2.14 -10.07 9.94
N PRO A 61 -2.68 -9.40 8.89
CA PRO A 61 -3.63 -10.01 7.96
C PRO A 61 -2.94 -10.84 6.86
N GLY A 62 -2.03 -11.75 7.23
CA GLY A 62 -1.26 -12.57 6.30
C GLY A 62 -2.11 -13.42 5.36
N ASP A 63 -3.16 -14.06 5.90
CA ASP A 63 -4.06 -14.91 5.11
C ASP A 63 -4.81 -14.11 4.04
N THR A 64 -5.20 -12.87 4.37
CA THR A 64 -5.86 -11.98 3.41
C THR A 64 -4.90 -11.58 2.30
N ILE A 65 -3.64 -11.30 2.64
CA ILE A 65 -2.62 -10.96 1.65
C ILE A 65 -2.42 -12.12 0.68
N GLN A 66 -2.30 -13.35 1.19
CA GLN A 66 -2.14 -14.54 0.34
C GLN A 66 -3.34 -14.76 -0.59
N GLN A 67 -4.56 -14.74 -0.04
CA GLN A 67 -5.79 -14.86 -0.85
C GLN A 67 -5.86 -13.79 -1.95
N LYS A 68 -5.48 -12.56 -1.62
CA LYS A 68 -5.52 -11.45 -2.57
C LYS A 68 -4.40 -11.52 -3.60
N TRP A 69 -3.25 -12.10 -3.27
CA TRP A 69 -2.22 -12.39 -4.26
C TRP A 69 -2.69 -13.38 -5.33
N ASP A 70 -3.49 -14.39 -4.94
CA ASP A 70 -4.11 -15.34 -5.89
C ASP A 70 -5.15 -14.67 -6.81
N GLU A 71 -5.81 -13.61 -6.32
CA GLU A 71 -6.75 -12.77 -7.09
C GLU A 71 -6.06 -11.65 -7.92
N ASP A 72 -4.73 -11.74 -8.10
CA ASP A 72 -3.89 -10.74 -8.79
C ASP A 72 -3.88 -9.32 -8.18
N PHE A 73 -4.22 -9.22 -6.90
CA PHE A 73 -3.94 -7.99 -6.15
C PHE A 73 -2.49 -8.00 -5.67
N ARG A 74 -1.92 -6.81 -5.49
CA ARG A 74 -0.63 -6.60 -4.85
C ARG A 74 -0.77 -5.61 -3.71
N VAL A 75 0.00 -5.82 -2.65
CA VAL A 75 0.04 -4.92 -1.51
C VAL A 75 0.69 -3.61 -1.96
N THR A 76 -0.04 -2.51 -1.81
CA THR A 76 0.45 -1.15 -2.10
C THR A 76 0.92 -0.44 -0.85
N ASN A 77 0.14 -0.55 0.22
CA ASN A 77 0.42 0.08 1.50
C ASN A 77 0.10 -0.88 2.65
N LEU A 78 0.94 -0.85 3.69
CA LEU A 78 0.78 -1.65 4.90
C LEU A 78 1.21 -0.79 6.07
N ILE A 79 0.27 -0.47 6.96
CA ILE A 79 0.52 0.36 8.14
C ILE A 79 -0.06 -0.28 9.38
N TYR A 80 0.53 0.04 10.53
CA TYR A 80 0.05 -0.36 11.83
C TYR A 80 -0.14 0.89 12.69
N GLY A 81 -1.34 1.04 13.26
CA GLY A 81 -1.74 2.22 14.00
C GLY A 81 -2.93 1.93 14.88
N ASN A 82 -2.98 2.55 16.06
CA ASN A 82 -4.08 2.36 17.02
C ASN A 82 -4.41 0.90 17.38
N GLY A 83 -3.41 0.00 17.41
CA GLY A 83 -3.65 -1.43 17.66
C GLY A 83 -4.25 -2.20 16.47
N LEU A 84 -4.33 -1.59 15.29
CA LEU A 84 -4.88 -2.17 14.07
C LEU A 84 -3.85 -2.15 12.93
N TRP A 85 -3.74 -3.26 12.23
CA TRP A 85 -3.12 -3.35 10.91
C TRP A 85 -4.11 -2.89 9.86
N LEU A 86 -3.67 -2.00 8.98
CA LEU A 86 -4.37 -1.64 7.75
C LEU A 86 -3.51 -2.08 6.58
N VAL A 87 -4.06 -2.95 5.74
CA VAL A 87 -3.47 -3.37 4.47
C VAL A 87 -4.29 -2.85 3.32
N ALA A 88 -3.64 -2.19 2.38
CA ALA A 88 -4.21 -1.76 1.11
C ALA A 88 -3.60 -2.57 -0.02
N LEU A 89 -4.46 -3.05 -0.90
CA LEU A 89 -4.06 -3.82 -2.07
C LEU A 89 -4.69 -3.25 -3.34
N SER A 90 -3.96 -3.32 -4.44
CA SER A 90 -4.43 -2.87 -5.76
C SER A 90 -4.16 -3.92 -6.83
N GLN A 91 -5.08 -4.06 -7.77
CA GLN A 91 -4.86 -4.73 -9.05
C GLN A 91 -4.14 -3.80 -10.04
N GLN A 92 -3.57 -4.38 -11.09
CA GLN A 92 -2.84 -3.66 -12.14
C GLN A 92 -1.67 -2.81 -11.63
N SER A 93 -1.19 -3.11 -10.42
CA SER A 93 0.01 -2.45 -9.91
C SER A 93 1.22 -2.84 -10.77
N PRO A 94 2.23 -1.97 -10.88
CA PRO A 94 3.50 -2.34 -11.52
C PRO A 94 4.31 -3.36 -10.69
N TYR A 95 3.79 -3.82 -9.54
CA TYR A 95 4.47 -4.76 -8.67
C TYR A 95 4.36 -6.20 -9.17
N GLY A 96 5.52 -6.86 -9.28
CA GLY A 96 5.62 -8.29 -9.54
C GLY A 96 5.35 -9.15 -8.29
N ARG A 97 6.04 -10.27 -8.19
CA ARG A 97 5.93 -11.18 -7.04
C ARG A 97 6.37 -10.49 -5.74
N GLN A 98 5.51 -10.51 -4.73
CA GLN A 98 5.77 -9.94 -3.41
C GLN A 98 6.01 -11.03 -2.36
N ALA A 99 6.70 -10.66 -1.29
CA ALA A 99 6.88 -11.49 -0.10
C ALA A 99 6.85 -10.58 1.13
N TYR A 100 6.24 -11.03 2.22
CA TYR A 100 6.26 -10.33 3.51
C TYR A 100 6.98 -11.18 4.56
N LYS A 101 7.51 -10.54 5.59
CA LYS A 101 8.06 -11.19 6.78
C LYS A 101 7.63 -10.39 8.00
N THR A 102 7.08 -11.08 8.99
CA THR A 102 6.81 -10.51 10.30
C THR A 102 7.93 -10.93 11.26
N ALA A 103 8.39 -9.99 12.09
CA ALA A 103 9.40 -10.25 13.11
C ALA A 103 9.08 -9.40 14.34
N ALA A 104 9.29 -9.97 15.54
CA ALA A 104 9.03 -9.27 16.80
C ALA A 104 10.11 -8.22 17.13
N GLY A 105 11.30 -8.32 16.53
CA GLY A 105 12.39 -7.36 16.67
C GLY A 105 12.73 -6.72 15.32
N PHE A 106 13.19 -5.47 15.37
CA PHE A 106 13.68 -4.77 14.18
C PHE A 106 14.86 -5.55 13.58
N PRO A 107 14.77 -6.00 12.32
CA PRO A 107 15.85 -6.74 11.71
C PRO A 107 16.89 -5.77 11.16
N GLY A 108 17.75 -5.22 12.03
CA GLY A 108 18.84 -4.32 11.64
C GLY A 108 19.77 -4.93 10.57
N ASP A 109 19.88 -6.25 10.55
CA ASP A 109 20.79 -6.96 9.65
C ASP A 109 20.16 -7.31 8.29
N TYR A 110 18.82 -7.26 8.14
CA TYR A 110 18.14 -7.76 6.94
C TYR A 110 18.08 -6.73 5.79
N ILE A 111 18.32 -5.44 6.08
CA ILE A 111 18.29 -4.37 5.06
C ILE A 111 19.57 -4.39 4.21
N GLN A 112 20.70 -4.90 4.71
CA GLN A 112 21.97 -4.86 3.97
C GLN A 112 22.12 -5.95 2.90
N GLN A 113 21.37 -7.05 2.96
CA GLN A 113 21.70 -8.22 2.12
C GLN A 113 21.01 -8.24 0.74
N LYS A 114 19.93 -7.47 0.52
CA LYS A 114 19.18 -7.50 -0.76
C LYS A 114 19.59 -6.45 -1.80
N GLN A 115 20.54 -5.58 -1.51
CA GLN A 115 21.00 -4.53 -2.44
C GLN A 115 22.13 -4.99 -3.38
N LEU A 116 22.62 -6.24 -3.28
CA LEU A 116 23.69 -6.78 -4.11
C LEU A 116 23.18 -7.77 -5.17
N VAL A 117 22.27 -7.33 -6.03
CA VAL A 117 22.17 -7.91 -7.38
C VAL A 117 22.46 -6.80 -8.39
N PRO A 118 23.74 -6.56 -8.72
CA PRO A 118 24.09 -5.65 -9.79
C PRO A 118 23.56 -6.25 -11.11
N ILE A 119 22.53 -5.58 -11.63
CA ILE A 119 21.97 -5.67 -12.97
C ILE A 119 22.97 -5.20 -14.04
N TRP A 120 24.11 -5.87 -14.23
CA TRP A 120 24.97 -5.67 -15.42
C TRP A 120 25.87 -6.88 -15.67
N LEU A 121 25.51 -7.73 -16.65
CA LEU A 121 26.43 -8.36 -17.63
C LEU A 121 25.66 -9.29 -18.57
N SER A 122 24.96 -8.68 -19.53
CA SER A 122 24.85 -9.24 -20.87
C SER A 122 26.19 -9.13 -21.59
N CYS A 123 26.53 -10.17 -22.36
CA CYS A 123 27.63 -10.29 -23.33
C CYS A 123 29.07 -10.39 -22.79
N ILE A 124 29.72 -11.54 -23.01
CA ILE A 124 30.90 -11.73 -23.89
C ILE A 124 31.22 -13.23 -23.98
N LEU A 125 31.62 -13.64 -25.19
CA LEU A 125 31.99 -14.97 -25.69
C LEU A 125 32.71 -15.92 -24.71
N CYS A 126 32.33 -17.20 -24.76
CA CYS A 126 33.20 -18.29 -25.21
C CYS A 126 32.33 -19.43 -25.76
#